data_AF-A0A952H9L7-F1
#
_entry.id   AF-A0A952H9L7-F1
#
_cell.length_a   1.000
_cell.length_b   1.000
_cell.length_c   1.000
_cell.angle_alpha   90.00
_cell.angle_beta   90.00
_cell.angle_gamma   90.00
#
_symmetry.space_group_name_H-M   'P 1'
#
loop_
_entity.id
_entity.type
_entity.pdbx_description
1 polymer ?
#
loop_
_entity_poly.entity_id
_entity_poly.type
_entity_poly.pdbx_seq_one_letter_code
_entity_poly.pdbx_strand_id
1 'polypeptide(L)' 'METPPPSTPRTEPTDADVEAFKQQLGRPPRGLRAIAHRCPCGQPDVVETAPRLPDGTPFPTTYYLT' A
#
# COMPACT_ATOMS: atom_id res chain seq x y z
N MET A 1 0.37 22.68 -14.69
CA MET A 1 0.79 21.73 -13.63
C MET A 1 2.19 21.27 -14.02
N GLU A 2 3.24 21.91 -13.51
CA GLU A 2 4.58 21.83 -14.12
C GLU A 2 5.63 21.14 -13.25
N THR A 3 5.24 20.50 -12.15
CA THR A 3 6.15 19.66 -11.38
C THR A 3 5.37 18.44 -10.87
N PRO A 4 5.75 17.22 -11.31
CA PRO A 4 5.15 16.01 -10.74
C PRO A 4 5.52 15.92 -9.26
N PRO A 5 4.64 15.38 -8.41
CA PRO A 5 4.98 15.14 -7.02
C PRO A 5 6.21 14.23 -6.94
N PRO A 6 7.05 14.39 -5.90
CA PRO A 6 8.22 13.56 -5.73
C PRO A 6 7.80 12.10 -5.70
N SER A 7 8.39 11.28 -6.57
CA SER A 7 8.15 9.84 -6.55
C SER A 7 8.81 9.26 -5.30
N THR A 8 8.03 8.57 -4.48
CA THR A 8 8.56 7.83 -3.33
C THR A 8 9.01 6.44 -3.79
N PRO A 9 10.13 5.91 -3.24
CA PRO A 9 10.61 4.60 -3.63
C PRO A 9 9.64 3.52 -3.12
N ARG A 10 9.44 2.48 -3.94
CA ARG A 10 8.77 1.26 -3.52
C ARG A 10 9.58 0.62 -2.39
N THR A 11 8.94 0.36 -1.26
CA THR A 11 9.60 -0.22 -0.07
C THR A 11 8.91 -1.50 0.38
N GLU A 12 9.67 -2.38 1.04
CA GLU A 12 9.08 -3.52 1.72
C GLU A 12 8.20 -3.04 2.88
N PRO A 13 7.06 -3.69 3.15
CA PRO A 13 6.19 -3.28 4.24
C PRO A 13 6.86 -3.53 5.59
N THR A 14 6.84 -2.52 6.45
CA THR A 14 7.19 -2.67 7.87
C THR A 14 5.95 -2.94 8.70
N ASP A 15 6.12 -3.42 9.94
CA ASP A 15 5.00 -3.60 10.87
C ASP A 15 4.27 -2.28 11.15
N ALA A 16 5.01 -1.16 11.23
CA ALA A 16 4.43 0.17 11.39
C ALA A 16 3.53 0.57 10.21
N ASP A 17 3.90 0.18 8.99
CA ASP A 17 3.06 0.41 7.81
C ASP A 17 1.77 -0.41 7.87
N VAL A 18 1.87 -1.68 8.26
CA VAL A 18 0.71 -2.57 8.41
C VAL A 18 -0.26 -2.02 9.46
N GLU A 19 0.25 -1.54 10.60
CA GLU A 19 -0.58 -0.91 11.63
C GLU A 19 -1.23 0.38 11.14
N ALA A 20 -0.51 1.24 10.41
CA ALA A 20 -1.08 2.46 9.83
C ALA A 20 -2.28 2.16 8.92
N PHE A 21 -2.15 1.19 8.00
CA PHE A 21 -3.27 0.78 7.14
C PHE A 21 -4.40 0.11 7.91
N LYS A 22 -4.10 -0.69 8.94
CA LYS A 22 -5.14 -1.28 9.81
C LYS A 22 -6.01 -0.22 10.44
N GLN A 23 -5.41 0.88 10.92
CA GLN A 23 -6.16 1.99 11.50
C GLN A 23 -7.00 2.73 10.45
N GLN A 24 -6.48 2.93 9.25
CA GLN A 24 -7.20 3.62 8.16
C GLN A 24 -8.34 2.77 7.58
N LEU A 25 -8.14 1.47 7.39
CA LEU A 25 -9.10 0.55 6.78
C LEU A 25 -10.10 -0.07 7.76
N GLY A 26 -9.81 -0.02 9.07
CA GLY A 26 -10.50 -0.80 10.10
C GLY A 26 -10.27 -2.32 9.99
N ARG A 27 -9.30 -2.76 9.19
CA ARG A 27 -8.94 -4.17 8.94
C ARG A 27 -7.52 -4.30 8.39
N PRO A 28 -6.87 -5.48 8.48
CA PRO A 28 -5.57 -5.69 7.83
C PRO A 28 -5.62 -5.49 6.30
N PRO A 29 -4.59 -4.89 5.68
CA PRO A 29 -4.48 -4.81 4.23
C PRO A 29 -4.40 -6.22 3.61
N ARG A 30 -5.04 -6.42 2.46
CA ARG A 30 -5.15 -7.73 1.80
C ARG A 30 -4.11 -7.87 0.72
N GLY A 31 -3.38 -8.99 0.72
CA GLY A 31 -2.43 -9.32 -0.34
C GLY A 31 -1.24 -8.35 -0.42
N LEU A 32 -0.89 -7.68 0.68
CA LEU A 32 0.17 -6.68 0.74
C LEU A 32 1.51 -7.24 0.25
N ARG A 33 2.12 -6.60 -0.75
CA ARG A 33 3.47 -6.93 -1.25
C ARG A 33 4.48 -5.84 -0.99
N ALA A 34 4.08 -4.57 -1.13
CA ALA A 34 4.96 -3.44 -0.95
C ALA A 34 4.18 -2.17 -0.62
N ILE A 35 4.88 -1.18 -0.09
CA ILE A 35 4.41 0.19 -0.04
C ILE A 35 4.81 0.85 -1.36
N ALA A 36 3.81 1.21 -2.16
CA ALA A 36 4.01 1.80 -3.49
C ALA A 36 4.22 3.31 -3.40
N HIS A 37 3.64 3.96 -2.40
CA HIS A 37 3.77 5.39 -2.18
C HIS A 37 3.65 5.75 -0.69
N ARG A 38 4.30 6.86 -0.32
CA ARG A 38 4.18 7.51 0.99
C ARG A 38 3.78 8.97 0.82
N CYS A 39 2.89 9.45 1.69
CA CYS A 39 2.51 10.85 1.77
C CYS A 39 3.72 11.74 2.10
N PRO A 40 3.64 13.06 1.88
CA PRO A 40 4.64 14.02 2.37
C PRO A 40 4.87 13.97 3.89
N CYS A 41 3.90 13.46 4.65
CA CYS A 41 4.01 13.20 6.08
C CYS A 41 4.83 11.94 6.45
N GLY A 42 5.28 11.15 5.47
CA GLY A 42 6.06 9.93 5.65
C GLY A 42 5.22 8.66 5.92
N GLN A 43 3.92 8.79 6.17
CA GLN A 43 3.01 7.66 6.31
C GLN A 43 2.71 7.01 4.96
N PRO A 44 2.50 5.69 4.92
CA PRO A 44 2.14 5.04 3.69
C PRO A 44 0.66 5.32 3.35
N ASP A 45 0.38 5.51 2.07
CA ASP A 45 -0.96 5.85 1.56
C ASP A 45 -1.36 5.01 0.34
N VAL A 46 -0.41 4.38 -0.37
CA VAL A 46 -0.68 3.42 -1.44
C VAL A 46 0.07 2.11 -1.19
N VAL A 47 -0.65 0.99 -1.25
CA VAL A 47 -0.07 -0.35 -1.25
C VAL A 47 -0.02 -0.94 -2.65
N GLU A 48 0.99 -1.77 -2.90
CA GLU A 48 0.99 -2.74 -3.98
C GLU A 48 0.55 -4.10 -3.45
N THR A 49 -0.34 -4.77 -4.19
CA THR A 49 -0.92 -6.05 -3.78
C THR A 49 -0.71 -7.17 -4.79
N ALA A 50 -0.73 -8.40 -4.29
CA ALA A 50 -0.62 -9.59 -5.11
C ALA A 50 -1.89 -9.78 -5.95
N PRO A 51 -1.76 -10.25 -7.21
CA PRO A 51 -2.91 -10.49 -8.09
C PRO A 51 -3.82 -11.63 -7.61
N ARG A 52 -3.36 -12.40 -6.61
CA ARG A 52 -4.10 -13.47 -5.93
C ARG A 52 -3.75 -13.47 -4.44
N LEU A 53 -4.72 -13.83 -3.62
CA LEU A 53 -4.54 -14.03 -2.19
C LEU A 53 -3.91 -15.40 -1.89
N PRO A 54 -3.46 -15.67 -0.64
CA PRO A 54 -2.85 -16.95 -0.28
C PRO A 54 -3.75 -18.18 -0.53
N ASP A 55 -5.07 -18.00 -0.51
CA ASP A 55 -6.07 -19.03 -0.82
C ASP A 55 -6.32 -19.23 -2.33
N GLY A 56 -5.62 -18.48 -3.18
CA GLY A 56 -5.77 -18.51 -4.64
C GLY A 56 -6.89 -17.61 -5.18
N THR A 57 -7.69 -16.98 -4.31
CA THR A 57 -8.76 -16.06 -4.71
C THR A 57 -8.20 -14.92 -5.57
N PRO A 58 -8.77 -14.64 -6.76
CA PRO A 58 -8.35 -13.52 -7.58
C PRO A 58 -8.50 -12.19 -6.84
N PHE A 59 -7.46 -11.37 -6.91
CA PHE A 59 -7.48 -10.01 -6.39
C PHE A 59 -6.93 -9.07 -7.47
N PRO A 60 -7.81 -8.55 -8.37
CA PRO A 60 -7.38 -7.86 -9.59
C PRO A 60 -6.82 -6.45 -9.32
N THR A 61 -6.92 -5.98 -8.08
CA THR A 61 -6.38 -4.69 -7.67
C THR A 61 -4.88 -4.83 -7.44
N THR A 62 -4.06 -4.18 -8.28
CA THR A 62 -2.61 -4.09 -8.08
C THR A 62 -2.23 -3.00 -7.09
N TYR A 63 -2.95 -1.87 -7.11
CA TYR A 63 -2.73 -0.75 -6.20
C TYR A 63 -4.06 -0.27 -5.62
N TYR A 64 -4.07 0.04 -4.32
CA TYR A 64 -5.16 0.80 -3.73
C TYR A 64 -4.63 1.81 -2.70
N LEU A 65 -5.36 2.92 -2.58
CA LEU A 65 -5.08 4.04 -1.68
C LEU A 65 -6.08 4.05 -0.52
N THR A 66 -5.68 4.59 0.63
CA THR A 66 -6.50 4.70 1.84
C THR A 66 -6.38 6.04 2.52
#